data_AF-A0A1H4RHG8-F1
#
_entry.id   AF-A0A1H4RHG8-F1
#
_cell.length_a   1.000
_cell.length_b   1.000
_cell.length_c   1.000
_cell.angle_alpha   90.00
_cell.angle_beta   90.00
_cell.angle_gamma   90.00
#
_symmetry.space_group_name_H-M   'P 1'
#
loop_
_entity.id
_entity.type
_entity.pdbx_description
1 polymer ?
#
loop_
_entity_poly.entity_id
_entity_poly.type
_entity_poly.pdbx_seq_one_letter_code
_entity_poly.pdbx_strand_id
1 'polypeptide(L)'
;MTHSIACRAFGTFAVLAAVMFLSLGSPTSAKADVVWSINASFEDGGSLSGNFTINVYGYLSDWDLTTQTIGPFGGFEYKPGNSYISNGAFYADFQPGYVRDLHLAFTTDLGVASADNPIVGGSPGPSYECVGSYSCYVPLGGTTRYLTEGVAVAAVPEPSTWTMLILGFFGIGFMAYRRKLSASGLRLA
;
A
#
# COMPACT_ATOMS: atom_id res chain seq x y z
N MET A 1 -9.72 60.39 -17.77
CA MET A 1 -9.55 59.10 -18.48
C MET A 1 -8.77 58.13 -17.58
N THR A 2 -9.39 57.53 -16.56
CA THR A 2 -8.72 56.60 -15.62
C THR A 2 -9.73 55.64 -14.98
N HIS A 3 -10.55 54.97 -15.80
CA HIS A 3 -11.42 53.88 -15.35
C HIS A 3 -11.33 52.72 -16.35
N SER A 4 -10.25 51.93 -16.35
CA SER A 4 -10.24 50.68 -17.14
C SER A 4 -9.14 49.64 -16.83
N ILE A 5 -8.48 49.68 -15.67
CA ILE A 5 -7.38 48.73 -15.39
C ILE A 5 -7.75 47.70 -14.30
N ALA A 6 -8.59 48.06 -13.33
CA ALA A 6 -8.93 47.16 -12.21
C ALA A 6 -9.81 45.95 -12.61
N CYS A 7 -10.64 46.06 -13.66
CA CYS A 7 -11.57 45.01 -14.06
C CYS A 7 -10.89 43.81 -14.76
N ARG A 8 -9.72 44.02 -15.39
CA ARG A 8 -9.01 42.96 -16.13
C ARG A 8 -8.19 42.02 -15.25
N ALA A 9 -7.74 42.47 -14.07
CA ALA A 9 -6.90 41.66 -13.18
C ALA A 9 -7.68 40.60 -12.38
N PHE A 10 -9.00 40.79 -12.18
CA PHE A 10 -9.84 39.85 -11.44
C PHE A 10 -10.21 38.61 -12.29
N GLY A 11 -10.41 38.79 -13.60
CA GLY A 11 -10.78 37.71 -14.51
C GLY A 11 -9.66 36.68 -14.73
N THR A 12 -8.40 37.12 -14.79
CA THR A 12 -7.26 36.22 -15.01
C THR A 12 -6.96 35.34 -13.80
N PHE A 13 -7.11 35.85 -12.57
CA PHE A 13 -6.94 35.05 -11.36
C PHE A 13 -8.05 34.00 -11.17
N ALA A 14 -9.30 34.34 -11.49
CA ALA A 14 -10.41 33.40 -11.42
C ALA A 14 -10.26 32.25 -12.44
N VAL A 15 -9.76 32.55 -13.64
CA VAL A 15 -9.47 31.54 -14.67
C VAL A 15 -8.29 30.64 -14.26
N LEU A 16 -7.21 31.20 -13.71
CA LEU A 16 -6.06 30.40 -13.23
C LEU A 16 -6.44 29.47 -12.06
N ALA A 17 -7.27 29.94 -11.12
CA ALA A 17 -7.77 29.11 -10.03
C ALA A 17 -8.69 27.98 -10.53
N ALA A 18 -9.59 28.26 -11.47
CA ALA A 18 -10.47 27.25 -12.07
C ALA A 18 -9.67 26.20 -12.87
N VAL A 19 -8.61 26.59 -13.57
CA VAL A 19 -7.72 25.67 -14.30
C VAL A 19 -6.91 24.80 -13.34
N MET A 20 -6.45 25.32 -12.19
CA MET A 20 -5.82 24.48 -11.15
C MET A 20 -6.79 23.45 -10.58
N PHE A 21 -8.05 23.83 -10.31
CA PHE A 21 -9.07 22.90 -9.80
C PHE A 21 -9.45 21.80 -10.81
N LEU A 22 -9.37 22.08 -12.11
CA LEU A 22 -9.60 21.09 -13.18
C LEU A 22 -8.39 20.17 -13.44
N SER A 23 -7.19 20.56 -13.02
CA SER A 23 -5.96 19.76 -13.15
C SER A 23 -5.68 18.83 -11.96
N LEU A 24 -6.40 19.01 -10.85
CA LEU A 24 -6.38 18.07 -9.73
C LEU A 24 -7.20 16.85 -10.17
N GLY A 25 -6.51 15.81 -10.63
CA GLY A 25 -7.13 14.52 -10.97
C GLY A 25 -8.10 14.09 -9.87
N SER A 26 -9.21 13.47 -10.27
CA SER A 26 -10.24 12.96 -9.37
C SER A 26 -9.59 12.32 -8.15
N PRO A 27 -9.95 12.71 -6.91
CA PRO A 27 -9.48 11.96 -5.76
C PRO A 27 -9.95 10.52 -5.96
N THR A 28 -9.00 9.61 -6.15
CA THR A 28 -9.31 8.18 -6.04
C THR A 28 -9.96 8.02 -4.67
N SER A 29 -11.08 7.29 -4.60
CA SER A 29 -11.71 7.01 -3.30
C SER A 29 -10.62 6.54 -2.36
N ALA A 30 -10.41 7.28 -1.26
CA ALA A 30 -9.53 6.86 -0.20
C ALA A 30 -10.10 5.56 0.36
N LYS A 31 -9.67 4.43 -0.19
CA LYS A 31 -9.91 3.13 0.40
C LYS A 31 -8.95 3.05 1.57
N ALA A 32 -9.47 2.76 2.76
CA ALA A 32 -8.67 2.46 3.94
C ALA A 32 -8.08 1.04 3.84
N ASP A 33 -7.52 0.71 2.68
CA ASP A 33 -6.82 -0.55 2.46
C ASP A 33 -5.39 -0.40 2.98
N VAL A 34 -4.86 -1.43 3.63
CA VAL A 34 -3.51 -1.44 4.18
C VAL A 34 -2.61 -2.21 3.24
N VAL A 35 -1.64 -1.51 2.67
CA VAL A 35 -0.57 -2.14 1.89
C VAL A 35 0.54 -2.58 2.83
N TRP A 36 0.93 -3.83 2.78
CA TRP A 36 1.99 -4.43 3.56
C TRP A 36 3.16 -4.78 2.65
N SER A 37 4.37 -4.38 3.04
CA SER A 37 5.62 -4.82 2.40
C SER A 37 6.24 -5.95 3.20
N ILE A 38 6.58 -7.05 2.54
CA ILE A 38 7.15 -8.23 3.18
C ILE A 38 8.59 -8.47 2.74
N ASN A 39 9.42 -8.90 3.69
CA ASN A 39 10.72 -9.48 3.44
C ASN A 39 10.95 -10.64 4.41
N ALA A 40 11.31 -11.80 3.88
CA ALA A 40 11.43 -13.03 4.66
C ALA A 40 12.47 -14.00 4.08
N SER A 41 12.98 -14.88 4.94
CA SER A 41 13.96 -15.91 4.62
C SER A 41 13.38 -17.31 4.81
N PHE A 42 13.72 -18.22 3.91
CA PHE A 42 13.41 -19.64 4.00
C PHE A 42 14.55 -20.42 4.68
N GLU A 43 14.26 -21.60 5.20
CA GLU A 43 15.26 -22.49 5.84
C GLU A 43 16.36 -22.99 4.88
N ASP A 44 16.09 -22.95 3.56
CA ASP A 44 17.03 -23.33 2.49
C ASP A 44 17.93 -22.16 2.04
N GLY A 45 17.85 -21.01 2.72
CA GLY A 45 18.56 -19.78 2.37
C GLY A 45 17.88 -18.95 1.29
N GLY A 46 16.68 -19.35 0.84
CA GLY A 46 15.88 -18.59 -0.12
C GLY A 46 15.26 -17.36 0.50
N SER A 47 14.75 -16.46 -0.35
CA SER A 47 14.05 -15.26 0.10
C SER A 47 12.65 -15.16 -0.52
N LEU A 48 11.76 -14.50 0.22
CA LEU A 48 10.44 -14.05 -0.20
C LEU A 48 10.38 -12.53 0.01
N SER A 49 9.93 -11.81 -1.00
CA SER A 49 9.74 -10.36 -0.89
C SER A 49 8.57 -9.90 -1.75
N GLY A 50 8.02 -8.73 -1.44
CA GLY A 50 6.97 -8.14 -2.24
C GLY A 50 5.97 -7.37 -1.40
N ASN A 51 4.78 -7.15 -1.95
CA ASN A 51 3.72 -6.45 -1.26
C ASN A 51 2.40 -7.21 -1.34
N PHE A 52 1.53 -6.97 -0.38
CA PHE A 52 0.14 -7.40 -0.43
C PHE A 52 -0.78 -6.37 0.22
N THR A 53 -2.05 -6.37 -0.14
CA THR A 53 -3.02 -5.39 0.31
C THR A 53 -4.14 -6.08 1.06
N ILE A 54 -4.38 -5.67 2.30
CA ILE A 54 -5.56 -6.06 3.07
C ILE A 54 -6.58 -4.95 2.95
N ASN A 55 -7.77 -5.27 2.46
CA ASN A 55 -8.84 -4.29 2.33
C ASN A 55 -9.46 -3.92 3.68
N VAL A 56 -10.30 -2.89 3.67
CA VAL A 56 -11.04 -2.41 4.85
C VAL A 56 -11.89 -3.49 5.56
N TYR A 57 -12.21 -4.59 4.89
CA TYR A 57 -12.98 -5.70 5.46
C TYR A 57 -12.08 -6.81 6.04
N GLY A 58 -10.76 -6.63 6.03
CA GLY A 58 -9.80 -7.61 6.53
C GLY A 58 -9.46 -8.73 5.54
N TYR A 59 -9.83 -8.59 4.26
CA TYR A 59 -9.51 -9.59 3.24
C TYR A 59 -8.35 -9.16 2.36
N LEU A 60 -7.51 -10.11 1.96
CA LEU A 60 -6.51 -9.92 0.93
C LEU A 60 -7.18 -9.53 -0.39
N SER A 61 -6.81 -8.37 -0.94
CA SER A 61 -7.42 -7.82 -2.15
C SER A 61 -6.46 -7.63 -3.32
N ASP A 62 -5.16 -7.60 -3.05
CA ASP A 62 -4.11 -7.47 -4.08
C ASP A 62 -2.78 -8.02 -3.54
N TRP A 63 -1.91 -8.55 -4.41
CA TRP A 63 -0.61 -9.09 -4.00
C TRP A 63 0.38 -9.18 -5.16
N ASP A 64 1.65 -8.94 -4.87
CA ASP A 64 2.77 -9.16 -5.78
C ASP A 64 3.95 -9.63 -4.93
N LEU A 65 4.09 -10.96 -4.83
CA LEU A 65 5.12 -11.60 -4.01
C LEU A 65 6.06 -12.42 -4.89
N THR A 66 7.36 -12.32 -4.65
CA THR A 66 8.38 -13.03 -5.41
C THR A 66 9.21 -13.91 -4.49
N THR A 67 9.33 -15.19 -4.83
CA THR A 67 10.26 -16.13 -4.19
C THR A 67 11.49 -16.34 -5.04
N GLN A 68 12.63 -16.48 -4.39
CA GLN A 68 13.90 -16.74 -5.07
C GLN A 68 13.99 -18.17 -5.59
N THR A 69 14.65 -18.32 -6.74
CA THR A 69 15.05 -19.62 -7.31
C THR A 69 16.10 -20.29 -6.44
N ILE A 70 15.68 -21.30 -5.67
CA ILE A 70 16.58 -22.23 -4.97
C ILE A 70 16.12 -23.65 -5.20
N GLY A 71 17.04 -24.49 -5.67
CA GLY A 71 16.81 -25.92 -5.89
C GLY A 71 15.51 -26.22 -6.64
N PRO A 72 14.63 -27.09 -6.11
CA PRO A 72 13.40 -27.49 -6.78
C PRO A 72 12.34 -26.37 -6.83
N PHE A 73 12.51 -25.26 -6.10
CA PHE A 73 11.50 -24.21 -5.98
C PHE A 73 11.47 -23.22 -7.15
N GLY A 74 12.45 -23.21 -8.05
CA GLY A 74 12.38 -22.49 -9.34
C GLY A 74 12.25 -20.96 -9.30
N GLY A 75 11.88 -20.36 -8.17
CA GLY A 75 11.50 -18.96 -8.02
C GLY A 75 10.13 -18.71 -8.65
N PHE A 76 9.28 -17.92 -7.99
CA PHE A 76 7.94 -17.67 -8.49
C PHE A 76 7.38 -16.31 -8.10
N GLU A 77 6.63 -15.69 -9.01
CA GLU A 77 5.89 -14.45 -8.77
C GLU A 77 4.41 -14.75 -8.55
N TYR A 78 3.95 -14.64 -7.31
CA TYR A 78 2.56 -14.77 -6.92
C TYR A 78 1.83 -13.44 -7.16
N LYS A 79 0.88 -13.44 -8.10
CA LYS A 79 0.08 -12.27 -8.53
C LYS A 79 -1.40 -12.66 -8.70
N PRO A 80 -2.35 -11.72 -8.70
CA PRO A 80 -3.78 -12.06 -8.81
C PRO A 80 -4.14 -12.68 -10.17
N GLY A 81 -3.31 -12.47 -11.19
CA GLY A 81 -3.52 -13.05 -12.52
C GLY A 81 -3.04 -14.50 -12.68
N ASN A 82 -2.21 -15.00 -11.75
CA ASN A 82 -1.65 -16.35 -11.82
C ASN A 82 -1.82 -17.16 -10.53
N SER A 83 -2.33 -16.52 -9.48
CA SER A 83 -2.58 -17.09 -8.16
C SER A 83 -3.98 -16.75 -7.67
N TYR A 84 -4.48 -17.53 -6.73
CA TYR A 84 -5.82 -17.42 -6.13
C TYR A 84 -5.73 -17.41 -4.60
N ILE A 85 -6.86 -17.22 -3.91
CA ILE A 85 -6.91 -17.22 -2.44
C ILE A 85 -7.87 -18.30 -1.99
N SER A 86 -7.44 -19.11 -1.03
CA SER A 86 -8.30 -20.02 -0.26
C SER A 86 -8.59 -19.40 1.11
N ASN A 87 -9.82 -19.51 1.62
CA ASN A 87 -10.34 -18.67 2.70
C ASN A 87 -9.83 -19.10 4.10
N GLY A 88 -9.46 -18.15 4.99
CA GLY A 88 -9.42 -18.37 6.46
C GLY A 88 -8.22 -17.84 7.28
N ALA A 89 -7.10 -17.49 6.64
CA ALA A 89 -5.92 -16.78 7.17
C ALA A 89 -5.17 -16.22 5.93
N PHE A 90 -4.00 -15.59 6.01
CA PHE A 90 -3.30 -15.21 4.76
C PHE A 90 -2.83 -16.48 4.02
N TYR A 91 -3.62 -16.91 3.04
CA TYR A 91 -3.36 -18.04 2.16
C TYR A 91 -3.24 -17.49 0.74
N ALA A 92 -2.03 -17.43 0.19
CA ALA A 92 -1.81 -17.15 -1.23
C ALA A 92 -1.65 -18.49 -1.95
N ASP A 93 -2.75 -19.02 -2.46
CA ASP A 93 -2.80 -20.35 -3.02
C ASP A 93 -2.70 -20.30 -4.56
N PHE A 94 -1.92 -21.21 -5.12
CA PHE A 94 -1.94 -21.60 -6.52
C PHE A 94 -1.17 -20.82 -7.59
N GLN A 95 -0.72 -21.63 -8.55
CA GLN A 95 -0.27 -21.37 -9.92
C GLN A 95 -1.25 -22.07 -10.90
N PRO A 96 -1.13 -21.87 -12.24
CA PRO A 96 -1.78 -22.76 -13.19
C PRO A 96 -1.36 -24.22 -12.94
N GLY A 97 -2.30 -25.08 -12.52
CA GLY A 97 -2.09 -26.52 -12.38
C GLY A 97 -2.08 -27.09 -10.95
N TYR A 98 -2.32 -26.29 -9.90
CA TYR A 98 -2.42 -26.73 -8.50
C TYR A 98 -1.16 -27.36 -7.89
N VAL A 99 0.06 -27.07 -8.41
CA VAL A 99 1.30 -27.75 -7.96
C VAL A 99 2.23 -26.90 -7.09
N ARG A 100 1.80 -25.71 -6.65
CA ARG A 100 2.60 -24.78 -5.84
C ARG A 100 1.72 -23.89 -4.98
N ASP A 101 2.06 -23.81 -3.69
CA ASP A 101 1.29 -23.07 -2.69
C ASP A 101 2.24 -22.24 -1.79
N LEU A 102 1.84 -21.01 -1.44
CA LEU A 102 2.52 -20.14 -0.47
C LEU A 102 1.59 -19.80 0.69
N HIS A 103 1.93 -20.29 1.88
CA HIS A 103 1.20 -20.00 3.11
C HIS A 103 2.02 -19.04 3.96
N LEU A 104 1.43 -17.91 4.39
CA LEU A 104 2.04 -17.02 5.36
C LEU A 104 1.12 -16.87 6.58
N ALA A 105 1.65 -17.14 7.77
CA ALA A 105 0.99 -16.84 9.01
C ALA A 105 1.73 -15.70 9.71
N PHE A 106 0.98 -14.83 10.38
CA PHE A 106 1.50 -13.66 11.07
C PHE A 106 1.12 -13.67 12.54
N THR A 107 1.93 -13.02 13.37
CA THR A 107 1.72 -13.00 14.82
C THR A 107 0.50 -12.18 15.23
N THR A 108 0.16 -11.13 14.48
CA THR A 108 -0.99 -10.26 14.75
C THR A 108 -1.92 -10.14 13.55
N ASP A 109 -3.11 -9.58 13.79
CA ASP A 109 -4.09 -9.27 12.76
C ASP A 109 -3.54 -8.19 11.78
N LEU A 110 -3.80 -8.36 10.48
CA LEU A 110 -3.32 -7.48 9.41
C LEU A 110 -4.36 -6.43 8.96
N GLY A 111 -5.56 -6.44 9.53
CA GLY A 111 -6.64 -5.51 9.22
C GLY A 111 -6.46 -4.13 9.87
N VAL A 112 -5.53 -4.01 10.81
CA VAL A 112 -5.11 -2.72 11.39
C VAL A 112 -3.67 -2.47 10.99
N ALA A 113 -3.39 -1.31 10.43
CA ALA A 113 -2.03 -0.83 10.19
C ALA A 113 -1.33 -0.54 11.53
N SER A 114 -0.90 -1.59 12.23
CA SER A 114 0.11 -1.49 13.27
C SER A 114 1.50 -1.51 12.63
N ALA A 115 2.52 -1.09 13.36
CA ALA A 115 3.91 -1.32 12.95
C ALA A 115 4.18 -2.82 12.70
N ASP A 116 5.35 -3.12 12.13
CA ASP A 116 5.98 -4.43 11.91
C ASP A 116 5.23 -5.63 12.51
N ASN A 117 4.72 -6.52 11.65
CA ASN A 117 4.08 -7.77 12.03
C ASN A 117 4.97 -8.96 11.63
N PRO A 118 5.64 -9.62 12.59
CA PRO A 118 6.46 -10.79 12.33
C PRO A 118 5.70 -11.95 11.70
N ILE A 119 6.38 -12.66 10.80
CA ILE A 119 5.93 -13.95 10.27
C ILE A 119 6.09 -15.02 11.34
N VAL A 120 5.11 -15.91 11.45
CA VAL A 120 5.20 -17.12 12.26
C VAL A 120 6.00 -18.16 11.48
N GLY A 121 7.31 -18.17 11.68
CA GLY A 121 8.23 -19.13 11.07
C GLY A 121 8.42 -20.43 11.86
N GLY A 122 9.38 -21.25 11.41
CA GLY A 122 9.80 -22.51 12.04
C GLY A 122 9.50 -23.74 11.18
N SER A 123 10.24 -24.83 11.42
CA SER A 123 10.10 -26.10 10.69
C SER A 123 9.79 -27.24 11.69
N PRO A 124 8.64 -27.94 11.57
CA PRO A 124 7.48 -27.60 10.76
C PRO A 124 6.72 -26.40 11.35
N GLY A 125 6.31 -25.46 10.50
CA GLY A 125 5.62 -24.23 10.92
C GLY A 125 4.52 -23.82 9.95
N PRO A 126 3.68 -22.84 10.33
CA PRO A 126 2.50 -22.47 9.55
C PRO A 126 2.84 -21.66 8.29
N SER A 127 4.04 -21.08 8.21
CA SER A 127 4.49 -20.34 7.02
C SER A 127 5.44 -21.19 6.18
N TYR A 128 5.06 -21.49 4.94
CA TYR A 128 5.81 -22.37 4.05
C TYR A 128 5.52 -22.09 2.58
N GLU A 129 6.44 -22.54 1.71
CA GLU A 129 6.20 -22.72 0.30
C GLU A 129 6.32 -24.21 -0.04
N CYS A 130 5.43 -24.70 -0.91
CA CYS A 130 5.44 -26.09 -1.33
C CYS A 130 5.35 -26.20 -2.86
N VAL A 131 6.01 -27.19 -3.44
CA VAL A 131 6.03 -27.45 -4.88
C VAL A 131 5.87 -28.94 -5.21
N GLY A 132 5.34 -29.22 -6.40
CA GLY A 132 5.33 -30.55 -7.00
C GLY A 132 4.21 -31.47 -6.52
N SER A 133 3.16 -30.94 -5.88
CA SER A 133 2.01 -31.71 -5.40
C SER A 133 0.70 -30.97 -5.61
N TYR A 134 -0.36 -31.71 -5.98
CA TYR A 134 -1.73 -31.21 -6.11
C TYR A 134 -2.39 -30.87 -4.77
N SER A 135 -1.77 -31.28 -3.67
CA SER A 135 -2.18 -30.95 -2.32
C SER A 135 -0.93 -30.57 -1.54
N CYS A 136 -0.73 -29.30 -1.20
CA CYS A 136 0.35 -28.93 -0.27
C CYS A 136 -0.09 -29.03 1.20
N TYR A 137 -1.05 -29.92 1.50
CA TYR A 137 -1.44 -30.25 2.85
C TYR A 137 -0.35 -31.13 3.47
N VAL A 138 0.21 -30.74 4.61
CA VAL A 138 1.14 -31.62 5.35
C VAL A 138 0.30 -32.64 6.13
N PRO A 139 0.56 -33.97 6.03
CA PRO A 139 1.59 -34.65 5.24
C PRO A 139 1.01 -35.31 3.97
N LEU A 140 1.04 -34.64 2.83
CA LEU A 140 0.73 -35.21 1.51
C LEU A 140 1.56 -34.54 0.39
N GLY A 141 2.69 -35.17 0.05
CA GLY A 141 3.12 -35.32 -1.35
C GLY A 141 4.00 -34.25 -2.01
N GLY A 142 4.21 -33.07 -1.42
CA GLY A 142 5.02 -32.00 -2.03
C GLY A 142 6.39 -31.78 -1.38
N THR A 143 7.31 -31.14 -2.11
CA THR A 143 8.54 -30.62 -1.51
C THR A 143 8.21 -29.30 -0.83
N THR A 144 8.41 -29.23 0.48
CA THR A 144 8.06 -28.05 1.29
C THR A 144 9.32 -27.41 1.85
N ARG A 145 9.35 -26.09 1.86
CA ARG A 145 10.34 -25.28 2.59
C ARG A 145 9.62 -24.34 3.53
N TYR A 146 10.12 -24.20 4.75
CA TYR A 146 9.52 -23.33 5.76
C TYR A 146 10.21 -21.97 5.82
N LEU A 147 9.44 -20.93 6.13
CA LEU A 147 10.01 -19.63 6.46
C LEU A 147 10.61 -19.70 7.87
N THR A 148 11.82 -19.18 8.06
CA THR A 148 12.49 -19.14 9.36
C THR A 148 12.32 -17.81 10.06
N GLU A 149 12.28 -16.73 9.28
CA GLU A 149 12.16 -15.36 9.77
C GLU A 149 11.56 -14.46 8.68
N GLY A 150 10.95 -13.35 9.10
CA GLY A 150 10.46 -12.33 8.20
C GLY A 150 9.46 -11.41 8.88
N VAL A 151 9.16 -10.30 8.22
CA VAL A 151 8.27 -9.27 8.74
C VAL A 151 7.45 -8.66 7.61
N ALA A 152 6.19 -8.37 7.90
CA ALA A 152 5.36 -7.50 7.08
C ALA A 152 5.28 -6.11 7.72
N VAL A 153 5.61 -5.07 6.97
CA VAL A 153 5.60 -3.67 7.39
C VAL A 153 4.46 -2.96 6.70
N ALA A 154 3.51 -2.40 7.46
CA ALA A 154 2.43 -1.61 6.88
C ALA A 154 2.99 -0.31 6.28
N ALA A 155 2.57 0.00 5.06
CA ALA A 155 2.84 1.28 4.43
C ALA A 155 2.22 2.39 5.29
N VAL A 156 3.06 3.31 5.75
CA VAL A 156 2.62 4.46 6.53
C VAL A 156 1.79 5.39 5.61
N PRO A 157 0.66 5.96 6.09
CA PRO A 157 -0.17 6.87 5.30
C PRO A 157 0.69 7.94 4.60
N GLU A 158 0.46 8.04 3.30
CA GLU A 158 1.35 8.66 2.32
C GLU A 158 1.84 10.09 2.67
N PRO A 159 2.99 10.53 2.09
CA PRO A 159 3.45 11.92 2.12
C PRO A 159 2.40 12.97 1.69
N SER A 160 1.37 12.55 0.95
CA SER A 160 0.22 13.38 0.57
C SER A 160 -0.56 13.87 1.79
N THR A 161 -0.61 13.11 2.88
CA THR A 161 -1.19 13.55 4.17
C THR A 161 -0.46 14.77 4.73
N TRP A 162 0.87 14.72 4.71
CA TRP A 162 1.71 15.83 5.12
C TRP A 162 1.54 17.03 4.21
N THR A 163 1.44 16.79 2.91
CA THR A 163 1.29 17.86 1.91
C THR A 163 -0.04 18.58 2.06
N MET A 164 -1.14 17.85 2.26
CA MET A 164 -2.47 18.43 2.50
C MET A 164 -2.54 19.21 3.80
N LEU A 165 -1.91 18.69 4.86
CA LEU A 165 -1.82 19.38 6.15
C LEU A 165 -1.03 20.69 6.01
N ILE A 166 0.15 20.63 5.40
CA ILE A 166 1.00 21.80 5.14
C ILE A 166 0.28 22.82 4.26
N LEU A 167 -0.36 22.38 3.17
CA LEU A 167 -1.13 23.25 2.28
C LEU A 167 -2.33 23.89 3.00
N GLY A 168 -3.04 23.15 3.84
CA GLY A 168 -4.13 23.67 4.67
C GLY A 168 -3.64 24.78 5.60
N PHE A 169 -2.53 24.56 6.30
CA PHE A 169 -1.91 25.58 7.15
C PHE A 169 -1.39 26.79 6.36
N PHE A 170 -0.76 26.56 5.21
CA PHE A 170 -0.31 27.64 4.31
C PHE A 170 -1.49 28.49 3.82
N GLY A 171 -2.61 27.86 3.45
CA GLY A 171 -3.82 28.55 3.00
C GLY A 171 -4.40 29.47 4.08
N ILE A 172 -4.48 28.99 5.32
CA ILE A 172 -4.95 29.79 6.47
C ILE A 172 -3.99 30.96 6.74
N GLY A 173 -2.68 30.70 6.76
CA GLY A 173 -1.66 31.74 6.96
C GLY A 173 -1.72 32.84 5.90
N PHE A 174 -1.91 32.45 4.64
CA PHE A 174 -2.03 33.39 3.52
C PHE A 174 -3.29 34.26 3.61
N MET A 175 -4.45 33.69 3.98
CA MET A 175 -5.68 34.47 4.16
C MET A 175 -5.56 35.49 5.30
N ALA A 176 -4.93 35.12 6.41
CA ALA A 176 -4.68 36.04 7.52
C ALA A 176 -3.76 37.20 7.10
N TYR A 177 -2.72 36.92 6.32
CA TYR A 177 -1.81 37.93 5.77
C TYR A 177 -2.55 38.95 4.89
N ARG A 178 -3.44 38.48 3.99
CA ARG A 178 -4.22 39.39 3.11
C ARG A 178 -5.18 40.30 3.87
N ARG A 179 -5.82 39.82 4.94
CA ARG A 179 -6.74 40.66 5.75
C ARG A 179 -6.02 41.82 6.42
N LYS A 180 -4.77 41.63 6.85
CA LYS A 180 -3.95 42.67 7.47
C LYS A 180 -3.63 43.82 6.51
N LEU A 181 -3.38 43.51 5.23
CA LEU A 181 -3.08 44.51 4.20
C LEU A 181 -4.29 45.39 3.84
N SER A 182 -5.51 44.85 3.85
CA SER A 182 -6.73 45.66 3.63
C SER A 182 -7.11 46.55 4.82
N ALA A 183 -6.72 46.20 6.04
CA ALA A 183 -7.03 46.98 7.24
C ALA A 183 -6.12 48.23 7.41
N SER A 184 -4.92 48.24 6.82
CA SER A 184 -3.99 49.37 6.89
C SER A 184 -4.26 50.50 5.88
N GLY A 185 -5.25 50.35 4.98
CA GLY A 185 -5.59 51.35 3.96
C GLY A 185 -6.56 52.46 4.40
N LEU A 186 -7.11 52.41 5.63
CA LEU A 186 -8.05 53.42 6.13
C LEU A 186 -7.49 54.15 7.35
N ARG A 187 -6.46 54.98 7.11
CA ARG A 187 -6.14 56.14 7.96
C ARG A 187 -5.95 57.34 7.04
N LEU A 188 -7.06 57.99 6.69
CA LEU A 188 -7.09 59.32 6.12
C LEU A 188 -7.22 60.32 7.27
N ALA A 189 -6.22 61.19 7.40
CA ALA A 189 -6.30 62.48 8.09
C ALA A 189 -6.09 63.56 7.04
#